data_AF-A0A227JG04-F1
#
_entry.id   AF-A0A227JG04-F1
#
_cell.length_a   1.000
_cell.length_b   1.000
_cell.length_c   1.000
_cell.angle_alpha   90.00
_cell.angle_beta   90.00
_cell.angle_gamma   90.00
#
_symmetry.space_group_name_H-M   'P 1'
#
loop_
_entity.id
_entity.type
_entity.pdbx_description
1 polymer ?
#
loop_
_entity_poly.entity_id
_entity_poly.type
_entity_poly.pdbx_seq_one_letter_code
_entity_poly.pdbx_strand_id
1 'polypeptide(L)'
;MRESNKVWQPSESRIAEANITQFIEHINRQGFDLKNYADLHQWSLDHNEQFWQEVWLFCDVIGNAGETVKSQAESKWQQPVLNRDLCWFPDAHINYAENLLSFAYQKPHELAIWFENERDERQTYTWQQLCDEVSSVQQWLRDCGIKQGDVVAG
;
A
#
# COMPACT_ATOMS: atom_id res chain seq x y z
N MET A 1 4.27 16.66 37.07
CA MET A 1 4.05 16.28 35.66
C MET A 1 5.12 16.98 34.84
N ARG A 2 5.93 16.26 34.06
CA ARG A 2 6.87 16.90 33.14
C ARG A 2 6.05 17.47 31.99
N GLU A 3 6.13 18.78 31.75
CA GLU A 3 5.64 19.37 30.51
C GLU A 3 6.39 18.69 29.36
N SER A 4 5.63 18.01 28.50
CA SER A 4 6.15 17.46 27.26
C SER A 4 6.44 18.64 26.33
N ASN A 5 7.62 19.23 26.45
CA ASN A 5 8.10 20.25 25.52
C ASN A 5 8.21 19.61 24.14
N LYS A 6 7.23 19.88 23.28
CA LYS A 6 7.21 19.43 21.89
C LYS A 6 8.47 19.97 21.22
N VAL A 7 9.36 19.06 20.81
CA VAL A 7 10.66 19.41 20.19
C VAL A 7 10.47 19.97 18.77
N TRP A 8 9.33 19.67 18.14
CA TRP A 8 8.99 20.12 16.80
C TRP A 8 7.47 20.06 16.59
N GLN A 9 6.94 20.90 15.69
CA GLN A 9 5.56 20.86 15.22
C GLN A 9 5.51 21.16 13.70
N PRO A 10 4.68 20.46 12.90
CA PRO A 10 4.51 20.80 11.49
C PRO A 10 3.87 22.19 11.34
N SER A 11 4.19 22.87 10.24
CA SER A 11 3.47 24.07 9.83
C SER A 11 2.03 23.73 9.43
N GLU A 12 1.15 24.72 9.47
CA GLU A 12 -0.24 24.58 9.03
C GLU A 12 -0.32 24.15 7.56
N SER A 13 0.55 24.68 6.69
CA SER A 13 0.64 24.26 5.28
C SER A 13 0.97 22.77 5.15
N ARG A 14 1.94 22.27 5.93
CA ARG A 14 2.32 20.86 5.90
C ARG A 14 1.20 19.95 6.40
N ILE A 15 0.41 20.41 7.37
CA ILE A 15 -0.77 19.68 7.83
C ILE A 15 -1.82 19.65 6.71
N ALA A 16 -2.14 20.80 6.11
CA ALA A 16 -3.16 20.90 5.06
C ALA A 16 -2.83 20.06 3.81
N GLU A 17 -1.56 20.01 3.41
CA GLU A 17 -1.10 19.29 2.21
C GLU A 17 -0.86 17.79 2.45
N ALA A 18 -0.88 17.32 3.70
CA ALA A 18 -0.59 15.93 4.01
C ALA A 18 -1.66 14.97 3.45
N ASN A 19 -1.21 13.84 2.89
CA ASN A 19 -2.11 12.77 2.40
C ASN A 19 -3.11 12.31 3.46
N ILE A 20 -2.72 12.31 4.74
CA ILE A 20 -3.62 11.90 5.82
C ILE A 20 -4.74 12.91 6.07
N THR A 21 -4.50 14.20 5.85
CA THR A 21 -5.53 15.24 5.92
C THR A 21 -6.50 15.09 4.75
N GLN A 22 -5.98 14.85 3.55
CA GLN A 22 -6.80 14.56 2.37
C GLN A 22 -7.63 13.27 2.56
N PHE A 23 -7.08 12.25 3.22
CA PHE A 23 -7.79 11.02 3.53
C PHE A 23 -8.91 11.23 4.58
N ILE A 24 -8.66 12.06 5.59
CA ILE A 24 -9.70 12.50 6.55
C ILE A 24 -10.85 13.19 5.81
N GLU A 25 -10.54 14.11 4.89
CA GLU A 25 -11.57 14.78 4.09
C GLU A 25 -12.33 13.81 3.19
N HIS A 26 -11.65 12.82 2.59
CA HIS A 26 -12.27 11.77 1.80
C HIS A 26 -13.31 10.98 2.61
N ILE A 27 -12.98 10.59 3.84
CA ILE A 27 -13.93 9.91 4.75
C ILE A 27 -15.08 10.85 5.15
N ASN A 28 -14.78 12.12 5.47
CA ASN A 28 -15.81 13.08 5.89
C ASN A 28 -16.85 13.36 4.79
N ARG A 29 -16.50 13.21 3.51
CA ARG A 29 -17.47 13.32 2.38
C ARG A 29 -18.59 12.28 2.45
N GLN A 30 -18.42 11.21 3.23
CA GLN A 30 -19.40 10.16 3.44
C GLN A 30 -20.33 10.43 4.64
N GLY A 31 -20.18 11.59 5.30
CA GLY A 31 -21.02 12.01 6.42
C GLY A 31 -20.37 11.85 7.80
N PHE A 32 -19.09 11.49 7.87
CA PHE A 32 -18.32 11.53 9.11
C PHE A 32 -17.79 12.95 9.40
N ASP A 33 -17.38 13.19 10.65
CA ASP A 33 -16.84 14.48 11.09
C ASP A 33 -15.53 14.33 11.90
N LEU A 34 -14.53 13.74 11.25
CA LEU A 34 -13.20 13.54 11.81
C LEU A 34 -12.40 14.85 11.71
N LYS A 35 -11.91 15.38 12.85
CA LYS A 35 -11.20 16.67 12.90
C LYS A 35 -9.69 16.54 12.85
N ASN A 36 -9.17 15.40 13.28
CA ASN A 36 -7.74 15.21 13.45
C ASN A 36 -7.36 13.72 13.39
N TYR A 37 -6.07 13.45 13.50
CA TYR A 37 -5.54 12.10 13.48
C TYR A 37 -6.09 11.18 14.58
N ALA A 38 -6.32 11.70 15.79
CA ALA A 38 -6.85 10.89 16.88
C ALA A 38 -8.28 10.42 16.57
N ASP A 39 -9.10 11.29 15.97
CA ASP A 39 -10.44 10.93 15.53
C ASP A 39 -10.39 9.87 14.42
N LEU A 40 -9.50 10.05 13.43
CA LEU A 40 -9.27 9.07 12.35
C LEU A 40 -8.83 7.71 12.91
N HIS A 41 -7.90 7.71 13.85
CA HIS A 41 -7.40 6.50 14.48
C HIS A 41 -8.50 5.79 15.28
N GLN A 42 -9.30 6.54 16.04
CA GLN A 42 -10.43 5.94 16.76
C GLN A 42 -11.44 5.35 15.78
N TRP A 43 -11.78 6.09 14.73
CA TRP A 43 -12.68 5.63 13.68
C TRP A 43 -12.16 4.38 12.97
N SER A 44 -10.86 4.27 12.69
CA SER A 44 -10.28 3.10 12.03
C SER A 44 -10.32 1.83 12.88
N LEU A 45 -10.36 1.97 14.20
CA LEU A 45 -10.57 0.85 15.13
C LEU A 45 -12.05 0.44 15.16
N ASP A 46 -12.94 1.42 15.30
CA ASP A 46 -14.38 1.22 15.44
C ASP A 46 -15.03 0.71 14.14
N HIS A 47 -14.52 1.14 12.97
CA HIS A 47 -15.03 0.84 11.64
C HIS A 47 -13.97 0.16 10.75
N ASN A 48 -13.22 -0.81 11.29
CA ASN A 48 -12.04 -1.37 10.62
C ASN A 48 -12.27 -1.92 9.20
N GLU A 49 -13.41 -2.54 8.91
CA GLU A 49 -13.71 -3.02 7.55
C GLU A 49 -13.90 -1.85 6.58
N GLN A 50 -14.72 -0.87 6.96
CA GLN A 50 -14.92 0.34 6.16
C GLN A 50 -13.60 1.09 5.98
N PHE A 51 -12.79 1.23 7.03
CA PHE A 51 -11.48 1.86 6.93
C PHE A 51 -10.62 1.23 5.83
N TRP A 52 -10.52 -0.10 5.77
CA TRP A 52 -9.70 -0.75 4.75
C TRP A 52 -10.31 -0.66 3.35
N GLN A 53 -11.63 -0.64 3.21
CA GLN A 53 -12.28 -0.33 1.93
C GLN A 53 -11.93 1.09 1.46
N GLU A 54 -11.95 2.06 2.38
CA GLU A 54 -11.59 3.44 2.04
C GLU A 54 -10.12 3.60 1.69
N VAL A 55 -9.22 2.88 2.36
CA VAL A 55 -7.81 2.83 1.97
C VAL A 55 -7.64 2.27 0.56
N TRP A 56 -8.35 1.18 0.22
CA TRP A 56 -8.31 0.60 -1.12
C TRP A 56 -8.71 1.61 -2.19
N LEU A 57 -9.82 2.32 -1.97
CA LEU A 57 -10.35 3.33 -2.90
C LEU A 57 -9.45 4.56 -2.98
N PHE A 58 -9.00 5.08 -1.84
CA PHE A 58 -8.20 6.30 -1.78
C PHE A 58 -6.80 6.11 -2.39
N CYS A 59 -6.21 4.92 -2.22
CA CYS A 59 -4.93 4.57 -2.83
C CYS A 59 -5.06 4.12 -4.29
N ASP A 60 -6.28 4.09 -4.85
CA ASP A 60 -6.56 3.65 -6.22
C ASP A 60 -5.95 2.26 -6.53
N VAL A 61 -6.13 1.32 -5.60
CA VAL A 61 -5.56 -0.03 -5.72
C VAL A 61 -6.15 -0.73 -6.94
N ILE A 62 -5.27 -1.12 -7.86
CA ILE A 62 -5.61 -1.81 -9.10
C ILE A 62 -5.91 -3.28 -8.79
N GLY A 63 -7.14 -3.68 -9.08
CA GLY A 63 -7.61 -5.05 -8.98
C GLY A 63 -9.06 -5.12 -8.52
N ASN A 64 -9.46 -6.30 -8.04
CA ASN A 64 -10.78 -6.51 -7.48
C ASN A 64 -10.64 -6.80 -5.97
N ALA A 65 -11.30 -6.01 -5.12
CA ALA A 65 -11.30 -6.20 -3.67
C ALA A 65 -12.22 -7.36 -3.22
N GLY A 66 -13.18 -7.73 -4.06
CA GLY A 66 -14.25 -8.66 -3.72
C GLY A 66 -15.32 -8.06 -2.81
N GLU A 67 -16.24 -8.91 -2.35
CA GLU A 67 -17.36 -8.49 -1.49
C GLU A 67 -16.98 -8.58 0.00
N THR A 68 -16.19 -9.58 0.38
CA THR A 68 -15.78 -9.78 1.78
C THR A 68 -14.54 -8.96 2.09
N VAL A 69 -14.62 -8.07 3.06
CA VAL A 69 -13.46 -7.28 3.51
C VAL A 69 -12.62 -8.03 4.54
N LYS A 70 -13.28 -8.83 5.38
CA LYS A 70 -12.66 -9.46 6.53
C LYS A 70 -13.30 -10.81 6.80
N SER A 71 -12.46 -11.83 6.97
CA SER A 71 -12.90 -13.17 7.33
C SER A 71 -11.91 -13.84 8.28
N GLN A 72 -12.35 -14.90 8.95
CA GLN A 72 -11.44 -15.73 9.74
C GLN A 72 -10.93 -16.87 8.85
N ALA A 73 -9.62 -16.93 8.65
CA ALA A 73 -8.97 -18.03 7.96
C ALA A 73 -8.80 -19.25 8.88
N GLU A 74 -8.59 -20.42 8.26
CA GLU A 74 -8.21 -21.61 8.99
C GLU A 74 -6.87 -21.40 9.71
N SER A 75 -6.84 -21.81 10.98
CA SER A 75 -5.64 -21.67 11.79
C SER A 75 -4.54 -22.59 11.26
N LYS A 76 -3.38 -22.03 10.94
CA LYS A 76 -2.16 -22.82 10.63
C LYS A 76 -1.53 -23.43 11.90
N TRP A 77 -2.09 -23.15 13.08
CA TRP A 77 -1.60 -23.58 14.37
C TRP A 77 -2.72 -24.22 15.20
N GLN A 78 -2.38 -24.87 16.31
CA GLN A 78 -3.29 -25.73 17.09
C GLN A 78 -4.56 -25.03 17.60
N GLN A 79 -4.51 -23.71 17.82
CA GLN A 79 -5.64 -22.93 18.34
C GLN A 79 -5.83 -21.66 17.51
N PRO A 80 -7.08 -21.34 17.10
CA PRO A 80 -7.38 -20.10 16.41
C PRO A 80 -7.01 -18.88 17.26
N VAL A 81 -6.34 -17.90 16.64
CA VAL A 81 -6.02 -16.62 17.26
C VAL A 81 -6.57 -15.52 16.38
N LEU A 82 -7.53 -14.75 16.93
CA LEU A 82 -8.33 -13.75 16.20
C LEU A 82 -7.50 -12.88 15.24
N ASN A 83 -6.43 -12.25 15.73
CA ASN A 83 -5.62 -11.33 14.93
C ASN A 83 -4.65 -12.03 13.97
N ARG A 84 -4.19 -13.24 14.30
CA ARG A 84 -3.19 -13.97 13.48
C ARG A 84 -3.87 -14.66 12.30
N ASP A 85 -5.04 -15.23 12.55
CA ASP A 85 -5.78 -16.02 11.57
C ASP A 85 -6.84 -15.15 10.87
N LEU A 86 -6.66 -13.83 10.89
CA LEU A 86 -7.52 -12.89 10.18
C LEU A 86 -7.08 -12.79 8.73
N CYS A 87 -8.03 -12.88 7.80
CA CYS A 87 -7.82 -12.62 6.39
C CYS A 87 -8.52 -11.33 5.98
N TRP A 88 -7.75 -10.42 5.37
CA TRP A 88 -8.27 -9.20 4.76
C TRP A 88 -8.46 -9.46 3.28
N PHE A 89 -9.62 -9.04 2.76
CA PHE A 89 -10.01 -9.19 1.37
C PHE A 89 -9.78 -10.61 0.81
N PRO A 90 -10.39 -11.65 1.41
CA PRO A 90 -10.18 -13.05 0.98
C PRO A 90 -10.56 -13.31 -0.49
N ASP A 91 -11.48 -12.50 -1.02
CA ASP A 91 -11.97 -12.60 -2.39
C ASP A 91 -11.15 -11.73 -3.37
N ALA A 92 -10.14 -11.00 -2.86
CA ALA A 92 -9.39 -10.07 -3.69
C ALA A 92 -8.44 -10.75 -4.66
N HIS A 93 -8.40 -10.18 -5.86
CA HIS A 93 -7.42 -10.51 -6.89
C HIS A 93 -6.66 -9.23 -7.28
N ILE A 94 -5.37 -9.21 -6.94
CA ILE A 94 -4.44 -8.13 -7.27
C ILE A 94 -3.12 -8.69 -7.79
N ASN A 95 -2.39 -7.87 -8.53
CA ASN A 95 -0.98 -8.09 -8.81
C ASN A 95 -0.15 -6.96 -8.18
N TYR A 96 0.80 -7.34 -7.32
CA TYR A 96 1.63 -6.37 -6.61
C TYR A 96 2.52 -5.55 -7.56
N ALA A 97 3.13 -6.21 -8.55
CA ALA A 97 3.99 -5.54 -9.52
C ALA A 97 3.19 -4.60 -10.43
N GLU A 98 1.97 -4.96 -10.83
CA GLU A 98 1.06 -4.10 -11.59
C GLU A 98 0.74 -2.80 -10.84
N ASN A 99 0.41 -2.90 -9.55
CA ASN A 99 0.13 -1.74 -8.72
C ASN A 99 1.35 -0.81 -8.63
N LEU A 100 2.54 -1.36 -8.38
CA LEU A 100 3.77 -0.57 -8.29
C LEU A 100 4.20 0.04 -9.62
N LEU A 101 4.02 -0.68 -10.73
CA LEU A 101 4.46 -0.26 -12.07
C LEU A 101 3.39 0.53 -12.83
N SER A 102 2.24 0.81 -12.22
CA SER A 102 1.15 1.61 -12.82
C SER A 102 1.61 2.96 -13.37
N PHE A 103 2.63 3.57 -12.74
CA PHE A 103 3.26 4.80 -13.18
C PHE A 103 3.96 4.69 -14.54
N ALA A 104 4.30 3.50 -15.03
CA ALA A 104 4.80 3.31 -16.38
C ALA A 104 3.77 3.76 -17.44
N TYR A 105 2.46 3.62 -17.14
CA TYR A 105 1.40 4.08 -18.05
C TYR A 105 1.08 5.56 -17.88
N GLN A 106 1.23 6.10 -16.68
CA GLN A 106 0.86 7.49 -16.37
C GLN A 106 2.01 8.47 -16.68
N LYS A 107 3.25 8.07 -16.38
CA LYS A 107 4.46 8.89 -16.33
C LYS A 107 5.70 8.10 -16.82
N PRO A 108 5.69 7.53 -18.04
CA PRO A 108 6.70 6.58 -18.53
C PRO A 108 8.14 7.11 -18.52
N HIS A 109 8.31 8.43 -18.68
CA HIS A 109 9.60 9.09 -18.78
C HIS A 109 10.11 9.67 -17.45
N GLU A 110 9.32 9.62 -16.38
CA GLU A 110 9.77 10.03 -15.05
C GLU A 110 10.67 8.95 -14.42
N LEU A 111 11.59 9.38 -13.56
CA LEU A 111 12.51 8.48 -12.87
C LEU A 111 11.79 7.64 -11.82
N ALA A 112 11.99 6.33 -11.88
CA ALA A 112 11.49 5.36 -10.91
C ALA A 112 12.58 4.92 -9.93
N ILE A 113 13.80 4.66 -10.44
CA ILE A 113 14.96 4.23 -9.64
C ILE A 113 16.10 5.21 -9.84
N TRP A 114 16.67 5.66 -8.73
CA TRP A 114 17.96 6.33 -8.66
C TRP A 114 18.91 5.44 -7.85
N PHE A 115 19.86 4.80 -8.53
CA PHE A 115 20.84 3.92 -7.94
C PHE A 115 22.20 4.60 -7.86
N GLU A 116 22.86 4.49 -6.71
CA GLU A 116 24.25 4.87 -6.49
C GLU A 116 24.95 3.80 -5.65
N ASN A 117 26.26 3.65 -5.82
CA ASN A 117 27.08 2.76 -4.99
C ASN A 117 28.35 3.44 -4.45
N GLU A 118 29.11 2.73 -3.63
CA GLU A 118 30.34 3.22 -2.99
C GLU A 118 31.49 3.51 -3.97
N ARG A 119 31.34 3.17 -5.26
CA ARG A 119 32.30 3.47 -6.32
C ARG A 119 31.92 4.70 -7.14
N ASP A 120 30.95 5.47 -6.64
CA ASP A 120 30.34 6.60 -7.36
C ASP A 120 29.70 6.21 -8.70
N GLU A 121 29.37 4.93 -8.92
CA GLU A 121 28.63 4.49 -10.09
C GLU A 121 27.16 4.85 -9.91
N ARG A 122 26.57 5.51 -10.91
CA ARG A 122 25.19 5.94 -10.90
C ARG A 122 24.42 5.31 -12.04
N GLN A 123 23.22 4.85 -11.74
CA GLN A 123 22.29 4.35 -12.75
C GLN A 123 20.88 4.81 -12.43
N THR A 124 20.12 5.12 -13.47
CA THR A 124 18.74 5.55 -13.33
C THR A 124 17.86 4.74 -14.25
N TYR A 125 16.64 4.45 -13.79
CA TYR A 125 15.60 3.85 -14.62
C TYR A 125 14.38 4.76 -14.64
N THR A 126 13.83 5.02 -15.83
CA THR A 126 12.48 5.56 -15.93
C THR A 126 11.45 4.48 -15.60
N TRP A 127 10.21 4.87 -15.33
CA TRP A 127 9.13 3.91 -15.11
C TRP A 127 8.93 2.93 -16.27
N GLN A 128 9.02 3.39 -17.52
CA GLN A 128 8.95 2.51 -18.68
C GLN A 128 10.09 1.50 -18.71
N GLN A 129 11.34 1.95 -18.51
CA GLN A 129 12.50 1.06 -18.53
C GLN A 129 12.42 0.02 -17.42
N LEU A 130 12.00 0.41 -16.22
CA LEU A 130 11.79 -0.54 -15.12
C LEU A 130 10.74 -1.59 -15.48
N CYS A 131 9.63 -1.18 -16.09
CA CYS A 131 8.59 -2.10 -16.54
C CYS A 131 9.11 -3.10 -17.58
N ASP A 132 9.92 -2.64 -18.54
CA ASP A 132 10.52 -3.48 -19.58
C ASP A 132 11.50 -4.52 -18.99
N GLU A 133 12.34 -4.12 -18.02
CA GLU A 133 13.25 -5.04 -17.32
C GLU A 133 12.49 -6.07 -16.49
N VAL A 134 11.47 -5.64 -15.73
CA VAL A 134 10.61 -6.56 -14.95
C VAL A 134 9.91 -7.55 -15.88
N SER A 135 9.38 -7.08 -17.01
CA SER A 135 8.74 -7.92 -18.03
C SER A 135 9.70 -8.97 -18.59
N SER A 136 10.95 -8.60 -18.83
CA SER A 136 11.98 -9.50 -19.36
C SER A 136 12.29 -10.64 -18.37
N VAL A 137 12.51 -10.31 -17.09
CA VAL A 137 12.73 -11.31 -16.03
C VAL A 137 11.49 -12.19 -15.81
N GLN A 138 10.31 -11.57 -15.80
CA GLN A 138 9.03 -12.27 -15.65
C GLN A 138 8.85 -13.34 -16.73
N GLN A 139 9.11 -13.00 -18.00
CA GLN A 139 9.03 -13.94 -19.12
C GLN A 139 10.04 -15.08 -18.96
N TRP A 140 11.29 -14.76 -18.61
CA TRP A 140 12.32 -15.78 -18.37
C TRP A 140 11.93 -16.74 -17.24
N LEU A 141 11.36 -16.26 -16.13
CA LEU A 141 10.87 -17.12 -15.05
C LEU A 141 9.74 -18.06 -15.51
N ARG A 142 8.85 -17.58 -16.39
CA ARG A 142 7.82 -18.45 -17.01
C ARG A 142 8.44 -19.54 -17.87
N ASP A 143 9.48 -19.22 -18.64
CA ASP A 143 10.19 -20.20 -19.47
C ASP A 143 10.93 -21.25 -18.63
N CYS A 144 11.41 -20.87 -17.45
CA CYS A 144 11.92 -21.80 -16.43
C CYS A 144 10.83 -22.67 -15.78
N GLY A 145 9.55 -22.44 -16.11
CA GLY A 145 8.42 -23.22 -15.60
C GLY A 145 7.90 -22.78 -14.24
N ILE A 146 8.31 -21.60 -13.75
CA ILE A 146 7.85 -21.04 -12.47
C ILE A 146 6.36 -20.70 -12.53
N LYS A 147 5.63 -21.04 -11.47
CA LYS A 147 4.18 -20.86 -11.33
C LYS A 147 3.82 -20.13 -10.03
N GLN A 148 2.57 -19.70 -9.94
CA GLN A 148 2.02 -19.14 -8.72
C GLN A 148 2.18 -20.12 -7.55
N GLY A 149 2.77 -19.66 -6.45
CA GLY A 149 3.04 -20.46 -5.26
C GLY A 149 4.48 -20.98 -5.18
N ASP A 150 5.24 -20.95 -6.27
CA ASP A 150 6.66 -21.27 -6.24
C ASP A 150 7.46 -20.16 -5.54
N VAL A 151 8.55 -20.55 -4.87
CA VAL A 151 9.46 -19.64 -4.16
C VAL A 151 10.72 -19.45 -4.98
N VAL A 152 11.06 -18.19 -5.28
CA VAL A 152 12.29 -17.81 -5.96
C VAL A 152 13.22 -17.12 -4.97
N ALA A 153 14.45 -17.61 -4.83
CA ALA A 153 15.51 -16.96 -4.05
C ALA A 153 16.42 -16.15 -4.98
N GLY A 154 16.91 -15.01 -4.50
CA GLY A 154 17.82 -14.10 -5.21
C GLY A 154 18.90 -13.56 -4.29
#